data_AF-H2Z778-F1
#
_entry.id   AF-H2Z778-F1
#
_cell.length_a   1.000
_cell.length_b   1.000
_cell.length_c   1.000
_cell.angle_alpha   90.00
_cell.angle_beta   90.00
_cell.angle_gamma   90.00
#
_symmetry.space_group_name_H-M   'P 1'
#
loop_
_entity.id
_entity.type
_entity.pdbx_description
1 polymer ?
#
loop_
_entity_poly.entity_id
_entity_poly.type
_entity_poly.pdbx_seq_one_letter_code
_entity_poly.pdbx_strand_id
1 'polypeptide(L)'
;MAEVIFASAFTGYIKLRQIIYEDGSSSPTTMEVSIFNSGTNLGVTTTNHNWHVHIDPVMNETQCSDALGHYNPYGAPVNSANYAGTNKCTRNQPLACELGDLSNKHV
;
A
#
# COMPACT_ATOMS: atom_id res chain seq x y z
N MET A 1 -14.61 8.75 1.72
CA MET A 1 -14.05 7.57 1.01
C MET A 1 -12.94 8.10 0.13
N ALA A 2 -11.78 7.45 0.12
CA ALA A 2 -10.72 7.71 -0.84
C ALA A 2 -10.66 6.54 -1.82
N GLU A 3 -10.30 6.81 -3.07
CA GLU A 3 -10.24 5.82 -4.15
C GLU A 3 -9.05 6.10 -5.05
N VAL A 4 -8.38 5.03 -5.49
CA VAL A 4 -7.42 5.06 -6.60
C VAL A 4 -7.91 4.08 -7.66
N ILE A 5 -7.83 4.50 -8.93
CA ILE A 5 -8.19 3.71 -10.10
C ILE A 5 -6.91 3.44 -10.87
N PHE A 6 -6.76 2.21 -11.37
CA PHE A 6 -5.68 1.79 -12.24
C PHE A 6 -6.25 1.53 -13.65
N ALA A 7 -5.58 2.02 -14.68
CA ALA A 7 -6.03 1.94 -16.07
C ALA A 7 -4.91 1.58 -17.09
N SER A 8 -3.68 1.33 -16.64
CA SER A 8 -2.51 1.06 -17.48
C SER A 8 -2.06 -0.41 -17.43
N ALA A 9 -0.93 -0.71 -16.81
CA ALA A 9 -0.38 -2.07 -16.67
C ALA A 9 -1.29 -2.97 -15.81
N PHE A 10 -2.07 -2.35 -14.92
CA PHE A 10 -3.12 -2.97 -14.15
C PHE A 10 -4.44 -2.23 -14.37
N THR A 11 -5.55 -2.94 -14.29
CA THR A 11 -6.90 -2.35 -14.25
C THR A 11 -7.59 -2.66 -12.94
N GLY A 12 -8.38 -1.70 -12.45
CA GLY A 12 -9.18 -1.90 -11.25
C GLY A 12 -9.07 -0.75 -10.26
N TYR A 13 -9.23 -1.02 -8.98
CA TYR A 13 -9.27 -0.01 -7.93
C TYR A 13 -8.78 -0.50 -6.57
N ILE A 14 -8.42 0.48 -5.74
CA ILE A 14 -8.36 0.34 -4.28
C ILE A 14 -9.25 1.42 -3.68
N LYS A 15 -10.16 1.04 -2.77
CA LYS A 15 -11.03 1.95 -2.03
C LYS A 15 -10.71 1.90 -0.55
N LEU A 16 -10.60 3.07 0.07
CA LEU A 16 -10.38 3.24 1.50
C LEU A 16 -11.60 3.92 2.14
N ARG A 17 -12.09 3.32 3.21
CA ARG A 17 -13.24 3.82 3.97
C ARG A 17 -12.94 3.81 5.46
N GLN A 18 -13.28 4.89 6.14
CA GLN A 18 -13.16 5.01 7.59
C GLN A 18 -14.43 5.65 8.11
N ILE A 19 -14.99 5.10 9.19
CA ILE A 19 -16.15 5.65 9.87
C ILE A 19 -15.63 6.62 10.93
N ILE A 20 -16.21 7.82 10.98
CA ILE A 20 -16.01 8.76 12.08
C ILE A 20 -17.26 8.69 12.96
N TYR A 21 -17.07 8.40 14.24
CA TYR A 21 -18.15 8.29 15.21
C TYR A 21 -18.54 9.68 15.75
N GLU A 22 -19.70 9.77 16.39
CA GLU A 22 -20.23 11.04 16.94
C GLU A 22 -19.31 11.68 17.99
N ASP A 23 -18.49 10.86 18.67
CA ASP A 23 -17.49 11.32 19.66
C ASP A 23 -16.19 11.85 19.01
N GLY A 24 -16.10 11.86 17.68
CA GLY A 24 -14.92 12.29 16.93
C GLY A 24 -13.83 11.22 16.79
N SER A 25 -14.01 10.04 17.39
CA SER A 25 -13.11 8.91 17.17
C SER A 25 -13.32 8.30 15.78
N SER A 26 -12.32 7.55 15.30
CA SER A 26 -12.35 6.93 13.98
C SER A 26 -12.21 5.42 14.08
N SER A 27 -12.98 4.68 13.26
CA SER A 27 -12.78 3.24 13.08
C SER A 27 -11.41 2.93 12.47
N PRO A 28 -10.95 1.67 12.46
CA PRO A 28 -9.96 1.23 11.51
C PRO A 28 -10.39 1.56 10.06
N THR A 29 -9.41 1.78 9.18
CA THR A 29 -9.69 1.97 7.75
C THR A 29 -9.91 0.62 7.09
N THR A 30 -11.06 0.45 6.45
CA THR A 30 -11.36 -0.69 5.58
C THR A 30 -10.80 -0.43 4.19
N MET A 31 -10.08 -1.40 3.65
CA MET A 31 -9.53 -1.38 2.30
C MET A 31 -10.18 -2.46 1.44
N GLU A 32 -10.75 -2.06 0.32
CA GLU A 32 -11.31 -2.95 -0.70
C GLU A 32 -10.40 -2.89 -1.93
N VAL A 33 -9.92 -4.06 -2.36
CA VAL A 33 -8.92 -4.20 -3.43
C VAL A 33 -9.50 -5.06 -4.54
N SER A 34 -9.49 -4.53 -5.76
CA SER A 34 -9.89 -5.27 -6.96
C SER A 34 -8.97 -4.84 -8.09
N ILE A 35 -7.90 -5.60 -8.33
CA ILE A 35 -6.86 -5.27 -9.31
C ILE A 35 -6.63 -6.48 -10.20
N PHE A 36 -6.51 -6.25 -11.51
CA PHE A 36 -6.28 -7.25 -12.52
C PHE A 36 -5.08 -6.84 -13.40
N ASN A 37 -4.28 -7.81 -13.82
CA ASN A 37 -3.26 -7.58 -14.82
C ASN A 37 -3.93 -7.42 -16.20
N SER A 38 -3.80 -6.23 -16.78
CA SER A 38 -4.31 -5.85 -18.11
C SER A 38 -3.20 -5.74 -19.15
N GLY A 39 -1.96 -6.04 -18.80
CA GLY A 39 -0.80 -5.94 -19.67
C GLY A 39 -0.78 -6.98 -20.79
N THR A 40 0.16 -6.82 -21.72
CA THR A 40 0.26 -7.64 -22.94
C THR A 40 0.72 -9.08 -22.72
N ASN A 41 1.26 -9.40 -21.54
CA ASN A 41 1.73 -10.74 -21.18
C ASN A 41 0.64 -11.58 -20.51
N LEU A 42 -0.54 -11.62 -21.13
CA LEU A 42 -1.68 -12.43 -20.67
C LEU A 42 -1.30 -13.92 -20.77
N GLY A 43 -1.01 -14.55 -19.62
CA GLY A 43 -0.63 -15.96 -19.54
C GLY A 43 0.57 -16.26 -18.63
N VAL A 44 1.31 -15.24 -18.18
CA VAL A 44 2.37 -15.39 -17.19
C VAL A 44 1.87 -14.88 -15.83
N THR A 45 1.71 -15.79 -14.88
CA THR A 45 1.42 -15.43 -13.49
C THR A 45 2.70 -15.00 -12.80
N THR A 46 2.73 -13.77 -12.32
CA THR A 46 3.74 -13.27 -11.38
C THR A 46 3.18 -13.24 -9.96
N THR A 47 4.04 -13.39 -8.96
CA THR A 47 3.66 -13.38 -7.53
C THR A 47 4.52 -12.38 -6.76
N ASN A 48 4.22 -12.16 -5.47
CA ASN A 48 4.97 -11.28 -4.58
C ASN A 48 5.00 -9.81 -5.03
N HIS A 49 3.85 -9.30 -5.46
CA HIS A 49 3.68 -7.89 -5.80
C HIS A 49 3.53 -7.06 -4.52
N ASN A 50 4.61 -6.38 -4.16
CA ASN A 50 4.58 -5.43 -3.05
C ASN A 50 3.88 -4.13 -3.47
N TRP A 51 3.12 -3.58 -2.54
CA TRP A 51 2.30 -2.39 -2.68
C TRP A 51 2.40 -1.55 -1.40
N HIS A 52 2.51 -0.23 -1.61
CA HIS A 52 2.74 0.73 -0.54
C HIS A 52 1.98 2.03 -0.84
N VAL A 53 1.68 2.80 0.20
CA VAL A 53 1.30 4.21 0.06
C VAL A 53 2.57 5.05 -0.01
N HIS A 54 2.65 5.96 -0.98
CA HIS A 54 3.80 6.82 -1.21
C HIS A 54 3.53 8.26 -0.78
N ILE A 55 4.58 9.08 -0.70
CA ILE A 55 4.50 10.44 -0.15
C ILE A 55 3.90 11.47 -1.12
N ASP A 56 4.07 11.29 -2.43
CA ASP A 56 3.67 12.28 -3.44
C ASP A 56 2.65 11.69 -4.42
N PRO A 57 1.71 12.48 -4.95
CA PRO A 57 0.70 11.99 -5.89
C PRO A 57 1.32 11.71 -7.27
N VAL A 58 0.77 10.69 -7.94
CA VAL A 58 1.12 10.36 -9.33
C VAL A 58 0.03 10.85 -10.26
N MET A 59 0.39 11.71 -11.21
CA MET A 59 -0.57 12.26 -12.20
C MET A 59 -0.66 11.41 -13.46
N ASN A 60 0.33 10.56 -13.70
CA ASN A 60 0.41 9.67 -14.85
C ASN A 60 0.86 8.29 -14.38
N GLU A 61 0.02 7.27 -14.57
CA GLU A 61 0.29 5.90 -14.07
C GLU A 61 1.56 5.24 -14.61
N THR A 62 2.16 5.81 -15.66
CA THR A 62 3.46 5.34 -16.18
C THR A 62 4.67 5.98 -15.49
N GLN A 63 4.46 7.01 -14.66
CA GLN A 63 5.50 7.79 -13.98
C GLN A 63 5.53 7.50 -12.48
N CYS A 64 5.59 6.23 -12.09
CA CYS A 64 5.60 5.82 -10.68
C CYS A 64 6.78 6.39 -9.86
N SER A 65 7.86 6.83 -10.53
CA SER A 65 8.98 7.53 -9.87
C SER A 65 8.56 8.81 -9.17
N ASP A 66 7.52 9.47 -9.66
CA ASP A 66 7.03 10.74 -9.12
C ASP A 66 6.40 10.54 -7.74
N ALA A 67 6.01 9.32 -7.37
CA ALA A 67 5.48 8.99 -6.05
C ALA A 67 6.52 9.18 -4.92
N LEU A 68 7.81 9.21 -5.26
CA LEU A 68 8.93 9.29 -4.32
C LEU A 68 8.93 8.13 -3.29
N GLY A 69 9.38 8.39 -2.06
CA GLY A 69 9.52 7.37 -1.02
C GLY A 69 8.18 6.85 -0.46
N HIS A 70 8.26 5.79 0.34
CA HIS A 70 7.12 5.26 1.07
C HIS A 70 6.64 6.25 2.15
N TYR A 71 5.34 6.24 2.44
CA TYR A 71 4.77 7.05 3.50
C TYR A 71 5.17 6.52 4.88
N ASN A 72 6.14 7.18 5.51
CA ASN A 72 6.74 6.78 6.79
C ASN A 72 6.80 7.95 7.82
N PRO A 73 5.66 8.49 8.25
CA PRO A 73 5.62 9.66 9.14
C PRO A 73 6.14 9.36 10.57
N TYR A 74 6.21 8.09 10.97
CA TYR A 74 6.63 7.67 12.31
C TYR A 74 8.07 7.16 12.36
N GLY A 75 8.82 7.25 11.26
CA GLY A 75 10.25 6.91 11.24
C GLY A 75 10.54 5.43 11.47
N ALA A 76 9.74 4.53 10.90
CA ALA A 76 10.03 3.10 10.94
C ALA A 76 11.44 2.82 10.38
N PRO A 77 12.24 1.96 11.02
CA PRO A 77 13.68 1.85 10.77
C PRO A 77 14.00 0.97 9.56
N VAL A 78 13.61 1.41 8.35
CA VAL A 78 13.74 0.67 7.08
C VAL A 78 15.16 0.23 6.74
N ASN A 79 16.16 1.00 7.17
CA ASN A 79 17.57 0.72 6.92
C ASN A 79 18.19 -0.24 7.95
N SER A 80 17.42 -0.72 8.92
CA SER A 80 17.90 -1.71 9.87
C SER A 80 17.82 -3.11 9.25
N ALA A 81 18.83 -3.95 9.54
CA ALA A 81 18.80 -5.38 9.15
C ALA A 81 17.55 -6.12 9.65
N ASN A 82 16.83 -5.53 10.60
CA ASN A 82 15.66 -6.10 11.25
C ASN A 82 14.33 -5.63 10.62
N TYR A 83 14.32 -4.69 9.65
CA TYR A 83 13.08 -4.23 9.03
C TYR A 83 12.44 -5.33 8.17
N ALA A 84 13.18 -5.82 7.18
CA ALA A 84 12.75 -6.90 6.28
C ALA A 84 13.07 -8.31 6.82
N GLY A 85 13.79 -8.41 7.93
CA GLY A 85 14.19 -9.66 8.57
C GLY A 85 13.27 -10.02 9.74
N THR A 86 12.13 -10.66 9.45
CA THR A 86 11.26 -11.48 10.33
C THR A 86 10.83 -11.00 11.73
N ASN A 87 11.37 -9.92 12.30
CA ASN A 87 11.28 -9.63 13.73
C ASN A 87 10.89 -8.17 14.07
N LYS A 88 10.57 -7.34 13.08
CA LYS A 88 10.05 -5.99 13.33
C LYS A 88 8.84 -5.70 12.48
N CYS A 89 8.98 -5.48 11.17
CA CYS A 89 7.83 -5.21 10.32
C CYS A 89 7.23 -6.53 9.82
N THR A 90 6.16 -6.99 10.47
CA THR A 90 5.43 -8.20 10.09
C THR A 90 3.95 -8.05 10.40
N ARG A 91 3.12 -8.96 9.88
CA ARG A 91 1.70 -9.07 10.24
C ARG A 91 1.44 -9.18 11.75
N ASN A 92 2.36 -9.78 12.51
CA ASN A 92 2.26 -9.90 13.97
C ASN A 92 2.78 -8.67 14.72
N GLN A 93 3.53 -7.80 14.04
CA GLN A 93 4.11 -6.57 14.58
C GLN A 93 3.90 -5.39 13.62
N PRO A 94 2.65 -5.09 13.21
CA PRO A 94 2.37 -4.14 12.14
C PRO A 94 2.71 -2.69 12.52
N LEU A 95 2.84 -2.40 13.81
CA LEU A 95 3.21 -1.08 14.33
C LEU A 95 4.71 -0.75 14.15
N ALA A 96 5.54 -1.72 13.80
CA ALA A 96 6.96 -1.50 13.52
C ALA A 96 7.24 -1.30 12.01
N CYS A 97 6.22 -1.44 11.16
CA CYS A 97 6.28 -1.15 9.74
C CYS A 97 6.12 0.34 9.45
N GLU A 98 6.58 0.79 8.29
CA GLU A 98 6.17 2.08 7.73
C GLU A 98 4.64 2.16 7.69
N LEU A 99 4.06 3.34 7.91
CA LEU A 99 2.60 3.47 7.86
C LEU A 99 2.04 3.04 6.50
N GLY A 100 2.74 3.39 5.42
CA GLY A 100 2.42 3.03 4.05
C GLY A 100 2.76 1.59 3.64
N ASP A 101 3.46 0.78 4.46
CA ASP A 101 3.81 -0.58 4.08
C ASP A 101 2.65 -1.56 4.32
N LEU A 102 1.87 -1.81 3.26
CA LEU A 102 0.72 -2.72 3.29
C LEU A 102 1.11 -4.17 3.04
N SER A 103 2.23 -4.39 2.34
CA SER A 103 2.71 -5.71 1.95
C SER A 103 3.08 -6.52 3.18
N ASN A 104 3.97 -6.00 4.03
CA ASN A 104 4.41 -6.73 5.21
C ASN A 104 3.36 -6.79 6.33
N LYS A 105 2.40 -5.87 6.34
CA LYS A 105 1.33 -5.82 7.37
C LYS A 105 0.21 -6.82 7.11
N HIS A 106 -0.09 -7.12 5.86
CA HIS A 106 -1.34 -7.77 5.49
C HIS A 106 -1.20 -8.97 4.56
N VAL A 107 -0.05 -9.14 3.90
CA VAL A 107 0.27 -10.28 3.02
C VAL A 107 1.25 -11.21 3.74
#